data_AF-A0A7G2C5R9-F1
#
_entry.id   AF-A0A7G2C5R9-F1
#
_cell.length_a   1.000
_cell.length_b   1.000
_cell.length_c   1.000
_cell.angle_alpha   90.00
_cell.angle_beta   90.00
_cell.angle_gamma   90.00
#
_symmetry.space_group_name_H-M   'P 1'
#
loop_
_entity.id
_entity.type
_entity.pdbx_description
1 polymer ?
#
loop_
_entity_poly.entity_id
_entity_poly.type
_entity_poly.pdbx_seq_one_letter_code
_entity_poly.pdbx_strand_id
1 'polypeptide(L)'
;MELYPTVSLCYFWLVLYQASMADTVPVAQWIALQTEVSTLQRENRELQAENRVLQGKLNDLMNEKVIWVEEKSALRGERITLQNKYDNLKKEHDELVEEHHDYMEETREIFNRQRQQLPETEKCANALRAEMERQDTMTKQKARNGDQRKVLLDKFYDCSTGQFDLTTLFKYCKAYRVPPDVIKEALTADHRETLNLPKRWKSSVGDANVGEFFETIVAALPNLKSITGPFTSIEDCYIQYKRGEVPREVLEIYCAGSGKTTYQLTKNTSSTLQSAGLSVSEYLATVIPLLPEVMSVSVYESNITTLDWCAGLSDRITRIDISGCPNIKDCTPLLKMKGLKKVYRDDTNDLSIQEVKGQLKKHGVAV
;
A
#
# COMPACT_ATOMS: atom_id res chain seq x y z
N MET A 1 -106.06 -50.54 30.53
CA MET A 1 -106.41 -51.78 29.81
C MET A 1 -106.26 -52.93 30.79
N GLU A 2 -107.38 -53.30 31.40
CA GLU A 2 -107.91 -54.68 31.50
C GLU A 2 -107.26 -55.48 32.64
N LEU A 3 -107.90 -55.60 33.82
CA LEU A 3 -109.05 -56.43 34.22
C LEU A 3 -108.54 -57.52 35.19
N TYR A 4 -108.77 -57.32 36.50
CA TYR A 4 -108.90 -58.39 37.52
C TYR A 4 -110.12 -59.28 37.19
N PRO A 5 -110.45 -60.41 37.88
CA PRO A 5 -109.72 -61.26 38.85
C PRO A 5 -109.96 -62.79 38.66
N THR A 6 -109.08 -63.67 39.17
CA THR A 6 -109.39 -65.11 39.36
C THR A 6 -109.04 -65.64 40.75
N VAL A 7 -109.30 -64.83 41.79
CA VAL A 7 -109.22 -65.27 43.20
C VAL A 7 -110.62 -65.65 43.74
N SER A 8 -111.65 -65.71 42.89
CA SER A 8 -113.06 -65.86 43.30
C SER A 8 -113.63 -67.29 43.22
N LEU A 9 -112.86 -68.32 42.84
CA LEU A 9 -113.41 -69.67 42.58
C LEU A 9 -112.99 -70.76 43.58
N CYS A 10 -112.00 -70.54 44.45
CA CYS A 10 -111.63 -71.54 45.47
C CYS A 10 -112.41 -71.40 46.79
N TYR A 11 -113.06 -70.25 47.04
CA TYR A 11 -113.90 -70.05 48.24
C TYR A 11 -115.27 -70.76 48.17
N PHE A 12 -115.68 -71.28 47.01
CA PHE A 12 -117.02 -71.86 46.80
C PHE A 12 -117.11 -73.38 47.05
N TRP A 13 -115.98 -74.09 47.12
CA TRP A 13 -115.96 -75.52 47.49
C TRP A 13 -115.75 -75.76 49.00
N LEU A 14 -115.63 -74.70 49.78
CA LEU A 14 -115.34 -74.74 51.23
C LEU A 14 -116.59 -74.85 52.12
N VAL A 15 -117.80 -74.93 51.56
CA VAL A 15 -119.08 -74.87 52.32
C VAL A 15 -119.86 -76.20 52.32
N LEU A 16 -119.47 -77.23 51.56
CA LEU A 16 -120.28 -78.45 51.39
C LEU A 16 -119.65 -79.78 51.85
N TYR A 17 -118.49 -79.77 52.54
CA TYR A 17 -117.92 -80.96 53.16
C TYR A 17 -117.82 -80.81 54.69
N GLN A 18 -118.91 -80.35 55.30
CA GLN A 18 -119.18 -80.48 56.73
C GLN A 18 -120.32 -81.48 56.92
N ALA A 19 -120.02 -82.78 56.98
CA ALA A 19 -120.77 -83.75 57.78
C ALA A 19 -120.12 -85.14 57.69
N SER A 20 -119.82 -85.69 58.87
CA SER A 20 -119.54 -87.11 59.13
C SER A 20 -118.17 -87.65 58.69
N MET A 21 -117.33 -88.26 59.52
CA MET A 21 -117.08 -88.36 60.96
C MET A 21 -115.84 -89.26 61.06
N ALA A 22 -115.04 -89.11 62.11
CA ALA A 22 -114.02 -90.07 62.55
C ALA A 22 -112.76 -90.25 61.67
N ASP A 23 -111.84 -89.29 61.75
CA ASP A 23 -110.48 -89.54 62.25
C ASP A 23 -109.72 -88.21 62.34
N THR A 24 -109.11 -87.97 63.49
CA THR A 24 -108.58 -86.69 63.96
C THR A 24 -107.27 -86.27 63.29
N VAL A 25 -107.29 -85.90 62.00
CA VAL A 25 -106.33 -85.00 61.30
C VAL A 25 -106.98 -84.50 59.98
N PRO A 26 -107.70 -83.34 59.91
CA PRO A 26 -107.43 -82.36 58.81
C PRO A 26 -107.95 -80.89 59.01
N VAL A 27 -107.85 -80.27 60.19
CA VAL A 27 -108.15 -78.81 60.36
C VAL A 27 -106.89 -78.00 60.70
N ALA A 28 -106.00 -78.57 61.52
CA ALA A 28 -104.73 -77.95 61.87
C ALA A 28 -103.81 -77.72 60.65
N GLN A 29 -103.80 -78.64 59.68
CA GLN A 29 -103.02 -78.49 58.43
C GLN A 29 -103.56 -77.35 57.54
N TRP A 30 -104.88 -77.17 57.45
CA TRP A 30 -105.47 -76.10 56.65
C TRP A 30 -105.23 -74.72 57.28
N ILE A 31 -105.37 -74.61 58.61
CA ILE A 31 -105.03 -73.38 59.34
C ILE A 31 -103.54 -73.04 59.16
N ALA A 32 -102.64 -74.03 59.24
CA ALA A 32 -101.21 -73.84 59.01
C ALA A 32 -100.91 -73.33 57.59
N LEU A 33 -101.53 -73.94 56.57
CA LEU A 33 -101.41 -73.49 55.16
C LEU A 33 -101.95 -72.07 54.96
N GLN A 34 -103.10 -71.74 55.57
CA GLN A 34 -103.69 -70.40 55.48
C GLN A 34 -102.79 -69.34 56.13
N THR A 35 -102.17 -69.65 57.28
CA THR A 35 -101.19 -68.76 57.93
C THR A 35 -99.92 -68.60 57.10
N GLU A 36 -99.46 -69.66 56.44
CA GLU A 36 -98.30 -69.63 55.56
C GLU A 36 -98.57 -68.77 54.32
N VAL A 37 -99.73 -68.95 53.66
CA VAL A 37 -100.17 -68.10 52.53
C VAL A 37 -100.27 -66.63 52.95
N SER A 38 -100.81 -66.34 54.13
CA SER A 38 -100.92 -64.96 54.64
C SER A 38 -99.54 -64.35 54.92
N THR A 39 -98.60 -65.16 55.42
CA THR A 39 -97.21 -64.75 55.70
C THR A 39 -96.47 -64.47 54.40
N LEU A 40 -96.54 -65.39 53.43
CA LEU A 40 -95.94 -65.25 52.10
C LEU A 40 -96.53 -64.05 51.33
N GLN A 41 -97.82 -63.77 51.48
CA GLN A 41 -98.44 -62.60 50.86
C GLN A 41 -97.91 -61.28 51.45
N ARG A 42 -97.67 -61.22 52.75
CA ARG A 42 -97.07 -60.05 53.41
C ARG A 42 -95.62 -59.88 52.94
N GLU A 43 -94.83 -60.94 52.98
CA GLU A 43 -93.43 -60.92 52.51
C GLU A 43 -93.34 -60.49 51.04
N ASN A 44 -94.23 -60.98 50.17
CA ASN A 44 -94.27 -60.55 48.77
C ASN A 44 -94.60 -59.05 48.62
N ARG A 45 -95.48 -58.50 49.47
CA ARG A 45 -95.74 -57.05 49.47
C ARG A 45 -94.55 -56.24 49.95
N GLU A 46 -93.85 -56.71 50.99
CA GLU A 46 -92.63 -56.08 51.50
C GLU A 46 -91.52 -56.10 50.44
N LEU A 47 -91.28 -57.25 49.82
CA LEU A 47 -90.34 -57.39 48.71
C LEU A 47 -90.70 -56.49 47.52
N GLN A 48 -91.99 -56.34 47.20
CA GLN A 48 -92.43 -55.41 46.15
C GLN A 48 -92.19 -53.94 46.52
N ALA A 49 -92.39 -53.56 47.79
CA ALA A 49 -92.11 -52.22 48.27
C ALA A 49 -90.60 -51.93 48.23
N GLU A 50 -89.77 -52.87 48.68
CA GLU A 50 -88.31 -52.77 48.59
C GLU A 50 -87.84 -52.67 47.14
N ASN A 51 -88.41 -53.47 46.24
CA ASN A 51 -88.06 -53.44 44.81
C ASN A 51 -88.39 -52.08 44.19
N ARG A 52 -89.52 -51.45 44.56
CA ARG A 52 -89.83 -50.06 44.14
C ARG A 52 -88.82 -49.05 44.67
N VAL A 53 -88.40 -49.16 45.93
CA VAL A 53 -87.40 -48.26 46.52
C VAL A 53 -86.04 -48.44 45.84
N LEU A 54 -85.63 -49.68 45.58
CA LEU A 54 -84.38 -49.99 44.88
C LEU A 54 -84.39 -49.46 43.44
N GLN A 55 -85.52 -49.57 42.73
CA GLN A 55 -85.69 -48.96 41.42
C GLN A 55 -85.55 -47.43 41.45
N GLY A 56 -86.11 -46.77 42.48
CA GLY A 56 -85.93 -45.32 42.68
C GLY A 56 -84.46 -44.95 42.85
N LYS A 57 -83.75 -45.60 43.77
CA LYS A 57 -82.31 -45.37 43.99
C LYS A 57 -81.47 -45.65 42.75
N LEU A 58 -81.83 -46.70 41.99
CA LEU A 58 -81.15 -47.03 40.74
C LEU A 58 -81.31 -45.91 39.70
N ASN A 59 -82.51 -45.33 39.59
CA ASN A 59 -82.78 -44.21 38.68
C ASN A 59 -82.02 -42.94 39.11
N ASP A 60 -81.98 -42.63 40.41
CA ASP A 60 -81.24 -41.47 40.93
C ASP A 60 -79.74 -41.60 40.65
N LEU A 61 -79.15 -42.76 40.96
CA LEU A 61 -77.74 -43.05 40.66
C LEU A 61 -77.44 -43.01 39.16
N MET A 62 -78.40 -43.42 38.32
CA MET A 62 -78.23 -43.36 36.87
C MET A 62 -78.23 -41.90 36.37
N ASN A 63 -79.09 -41.03 36.92
CA ASN A 63 -79.09 -39.60 36.61
C ASN A 63 -77.80 -38.91 37.07
N GLU A 64 -77.34 -39.18 38.30
CA GLU A 64 -76.05 -38.65 38.77
C GLU A 64 -74.90 -39.09 37.87
N LYS A 65 -74.87 -40.37 37.46
CA LYS A 65 -73.85 -40.88 36.54
C LYS A 65 -73.86 -40.15 35.21
N VAL A 66 -75.04 -39.80 34.66
CA VAL A 66 -75.14 -39.03 33.42
C VAL A 66 -74.53 -37.64 33.60
N ILE A 67 -74.88 -36.93 34.67
CA ILE A 67 -74.31 -35.60 34.99
C ILE A 67 -72.79 -35.68 35.12
N TRP A 68 -72.27 -36.65 35.87
CA TRP A 68 -70.83 -36.87 36.02
C TRP A 68 -70.12 -37.14 34.69
N VAL A 69 -70.77 -37.86 33.77
CA VAL A 69 -70.22 -38.13 32.43
C VAL A 69 -70.17 -36.84 31.61
N GLU A 70 -71.20 -36.00 31.67
CA GLU A 70 -71.25 -34.71 31.01
C GLU A 70 -70.16 -33.75 31.54
N GLU A 71 -70.04 -33.59 32.86
CA GLU A 71 -69.00 -32.77 33.48
C GLU A 71 -67.59 -33.27 33.13
N LYS A 72 -67.37 -34.59 33.17
CA LYS A 72 -66.08 -35.19 32.76
C LYS A 72 -65.77 -34.93 31.29
N SER A 73 -66.79 -34.87 30.43
CA SER A 73 -66.61 -34.54 29.02
C SER A 73 -66.27 -33.07 28.81
N ALA A 74 -66.91 -32.15 29.56
CA ALA A 74 -66.62 -30.73 29.53
C ALA A 74 -65.19 -30.43 30.02
N LEU A 75 -64.78 -30.98 31.17
CA LEU A 75 -63.43 -30.85 31.70
C LEU A 75 -62.36 -31.43 30.76
N ARG A 76 -62.69 -32.48 30.01
CA ARG A 76 -61.80 -33.01 28.97
C ARG A 76 -61.65 -32.02 27.82
N GLY A 77 -62.73 -31.38 27.38
CA GLY A 77 -62.70 -30.32 26.37
C GLY A 77 -61.87 -29.11 26.80
N GLU A 78 -62.04 -28.67 28.05
CA GLU A 78 -61.23 -27.59 28.63
C GLU A 78 -59.75 -27.95 28.71
N ARG A 79 -59.42 -29.17 29.16
CA ARG A 79 -58.03 -29.66 29.17
C ARG A 79 -57.40 -29.61 27.78
N ILE A 80 -58.10 -30.08 26.75
CA ILE A 80 -57.60 -30.05 25.36
C ILE A 80 -57.39 -28.61 24.91
N THR A 81 -58.33 -27.72 25.22
CA THR A 81 -58.23 -26.30 24.86
C THR A 81 -57.04 -25.62 25.54
N LEU A 82 -56.81 -25.91 26.83
CA LEU A 82 -55.70 -25.35 27.58
C LEU A 82 -54.35 -25.90 27.10
N GLN A 83 -54.30 -27.19 26.74
CA GLN A 83 -53.12 -27.79 26.13
C GLN A 83 -52.77 -27.11 24.80
N ASN A 84 -53.75 -26.92 23.93
CA ASN A 84 -53.54 -26.23 22.65
C ASN A 84 -53.03 -24.78 22.86
N LYS A 85 -53.56 -24.07 23.85
CA LYS A 85 -53.07 -22.72 24.21
C LYS A 85 -51.63 -22.75 24.72
N TYR A 86 -51.28 -23.72 25.56
CA TYR A 86 -49.92 -23.89 26.06
C TYR A 86 -48.94 -24.20 24.92
N ASP A 87 -49.31 -25.11 24.02
CA ASP A 87 -48.47 -25.49 22.89
C ASP A 87 -48.25 -24.32 21.92
N ASN A 88 -49.28 -23.50 21.66
CA ASN A 88 -49.15 -22.28 20.86
C ASN A 88 -48.25 -21.25 21.53
N LEU A 89 -48.46 -20.98 22.83
CA LEU A 89 -47.66 -20.00 23.56
C LEU A 89 -46.20 -20.43 23.65
N LYS A 90 -45.94 -21.73 23.79
CA LYS A 90 -44.58 -22.28 23.76
C LYS A 90 -43.92 -22.03 22.41
N LYS A 91 -44.64 -22.25 21.31
CA LYS A 91 -44.14 -21.96 19.96
C LYS A 91 -43.80 -20.48 19.78
N GLU A 92 -44.69 -19.57 20.17
CA GLU A 92 -44.45 -18.12 20.10
C GLU A 92 -43.25 -17.70 20.96
N HIS A 93 -43.10 -18.30 22.15
CA HIS A 93 -41.94 -18.04 23.01
C HIS A 93 -40.63 -18.51 22.35
N ASP A 94 -40.63 -19.70 21.75
CA ASP A 94 -39.44 -20.23 21.08
C ASP A 94 -39.05 -19.37 19.86
N GLU A 95 -40.03 -18.91 19.06
CA GLU A 95 -39.83 -17.96 17.95
C GLU A 95 -39.24 -16.63 18.45
N LEU A 96 -39.77 -16.07 19.54
CA LEU A 96 -39.29 -14.81 20.10
C LEU A 96 -37.84 -14.91 20.64
N VAL A 97 -37.49 -16.06 21.20
CA VAL A 97 -36.11 -16.33 21.67
C VAL A 97 -35.14 -16.37 20.50
N GLU A 98 -35.54 -16.98 19.38
CA GLU A 98 -34.73 -17.03 18.15
C GLU A 98 -34.54 -15.62 17.57
N GLU A 99 -35.61 -14.84 17.42
CA GLU A 99 -35.51 -13.44 16.96
C GLU A 99 -34.59 -12.60 17.87
N HIS A 100 -34.71 -12.73 19.19
CA HIS A 100 -33.86 -12.01 20.12
C HIS A 100 -32.39 -12.42 19.98
N HIS A 101 -32.11 -13.70 19.70
CA HIS A 101 -30.76 -14.18 19.44
C HIS A 101 -30.19 -13.55 18.15
N ASP A 102 -30.98 -13.51 17.08
CA ASP A 102 -30.59 -12.92 15.80
C ASP A 102 -30.29 -11.41 15.94
N TYR A 103 -31.18 -10.65 16.59
CA TYR A 103 -30.95 -9.23 16.87
C TYR A 103 -29.69 -8.99 17.70
N MET A 104 -29.40 -9.86 18.67
CA MET A 104 -28.18 -9.76 19.46
C MET A 104 -26.93 -10.01 18.63
N GLU A 105 -26.94 -10.99 17.73
CA GLU A 105 -25.81 -11.26 16.84
C GLU A 105 -25.61 -10.12 15.82
N GLU A 106 -26.68 -9.60 15.21
CA GLU A 106 -26.57 -8.43 14.32
C GLU A 106 -25.98 -7.21 15.05
N THR A 107 -26.45 -6.95 16.27
CA THR A 107 -25.93 -5.84 17.09
C THR A 107 -24.45 -6.05 17.40
N ARG A 108 -24.04 -7.28 17.70
CA ARG A 108 -22.64 -7.65 17.95
C ARG A 108 -21.78 -7.46 16.71
N GLU A 109 -22.27 -7.85 15.54
CA GLU A 109 -21.57 -7.64 14.26
C GLU A 109 -21.37 -6.16 13.96
N ILE A 110 -22.41 -5.34 14.11
CA ILE A 110 -22.35 -3.89 13.92
C ILE A 110 -21.32 -3.28 14.87
N PHE A 111 -21.37 -3.63 16.16
CA PHE A 111 -20.43 -3.13 17.16
C PHE A 111 -18.98 -3.51 16.82
N ASN A 112 -18.75 -4.76 16.42
CA ASN A 112 -17.41 -5.22 16.02
C ASN A 112 -16.90 -4.49 14.78
N ARG A 113 -17.76 -4.27 13.78
CA ARG A 113 -17.43 -3.52 12.56
C ARG A 113 -17.04 -2.08 12.90
N GLN A 114 -17.82 -1.39 13.74
CA GLN A 114 -17.50 -0.03 14.20
C GLN A 114 -16.17 0.01 14.97
N ARG A 115 -15.95 -0.95 15.87
CA ARG A 115 -14.72 -1.05 16.66
C ARG A 115 -13.47 -1.26 15.79
N GLN A 116 -13.60 -1.98 14.67
CA GLN A 116 -12.51 -2.16 13.70
C GLN A 116 -12.29 -0.94 12.81
N GLN A 117 -13.36 -0.25 12.41
CA GLN A 117 -13.26 0.93 11.54
C GLN A 117 -12.75 2.18 12.25
N LEU A 118 -13.09 2.39 13.53
CA LEU A 118 -12.63 3.54 14.32
C LEU A 118 -11.11 3.77 14.26
N PRO A 119 -10.23 2.79 14.58
CA PRO A 119 -8.79 3.00 14.51
C PRO A 119 -8.29 3.27 13.09
N GLU A 120 -8.92 2.70 12.06
CA GLU A 120 -8.58 2.98 10.66
C GLU A 120 -8.92 4.42 10.28
N THR A 121 -10.09 4.91 10.68
CA THR A 121 -10.48 6.31 10.44
C THR A 121 -9.60 7.30 11.19
N GLU A 122 -9.22 6.99 12.43
CA GLU A 122 -8.30 7.83 13.22
C GLU A 122 -6.90 7.86 12.59
N LYS A 123 -6.40 6.70 12.16
CA LYS A 123 -5.13 6.60 11.43
C LYS A 123 -5.15 7.42 10.13
N CYS A 124 -6.24 7.34 9.36
CA CYS A 124 -6.42 8.10 8.14
C CYS A 124 -6.47 9.61 8.42
N ALA A 125 -7.23 10.04 9.42
CA ALA A 125 -7.33 11.44 9.83
C ALA A 125 -5.96 12.01 10.29
N ASN A 126 -5.19 11.23 11.05
CA ASN A 126 -3.85 11.63 11.48
C ASN A 126 -2.87 11.71 10.31
N ALA A 127 -2.93 10.79 9.36
CA ALA A 127 -2.12 10.83 8.14
C ALA A 127 -2.45 12.08 7.30
N LEU A 128 -3.73 12.40 7.14
CA LEU A 128 -4.18 13.59 6.42
C LEU A 128 -3.71 14.88 7.11
N ARG A 129 -3.76 14.94 8.44
CA ARG A 129 -3.25 16.07 9.22
C ARG A 129 -1.74 16.26 9.02
N ALA A 130 -0.96 15.18 9.11
CA ALA A 130 0.48 15.24 8.90
C ALA A 130 0.84 15.69 7.48
N GLU A 131 0.06 15.29 6.48
CA GLU A 131 0.27 15.74 5.10
C GLU A 131 -0.07 17.22 4.92
N MET A 132 -1.15 17.70 5.53
CA MET A 132 -1.50 19.11 5.52
C MET A 132 -0.42 19.98 6.19
N GLU A 133 0.17 19.51 7.30
CA GLU A 133 1.30 20.18 7.96
C GLU A 133 2.56 20.20 7.07
N ARG A 134 2.86 19.11 6.35
CA ARG A 134 3.94 19.09 5.35
C ARG A 134 3.69 20.08 4.22
N GLN A 135 2.45 20.19 3.73
CA GLN A 135 2.12 21.15 2.68
C GLN A 135 2.21 22.60 3.18
N ASP A 136 1.74 22.90 4.38
CA ASP A 136 1.85 24.24 4.98
C ASP A 136 3.32 24.63 5.18
N THR A 137 4.14 23.75 5.74
CA THR A 137 5.59 23.99 5.91
C THR A 137 6.29 24.19 4.57
N MET A 138 5.98 23.37 3.55
CA MET A 138 6.52 23.52 2.20
C MET A 138 6.09 24.85 1.56
N THR A 139 4.85 25.29 1.78
CA THR A 139 4.31 26.55 1.26
C THR A 139 5.01 27.75 1.91
N LYS A 140 5.15 27.74 3.23
CA LYS A 140 5.90 28.76 3.98
C LYS A 140 7.36 28.83 3.56
N GLN A 141 7.99 27.67 3.36
CA GLN A 141 9.37 27.60 2.88
C GLN A 141 9.49 28.17 1.46
N LYS A 142 8.57 27.84 0.55
CA LYS A 142 8.53 28.42 -0.80
C LYS A 142 8.37 29.93 -0.78
N ALA A 143 7.47 30.46 0.04
CA ALA A 143 7.30 31.91 0.19
C ALA A 143 8.59 32.58 0.68
N ARG A 144 9.21 32.04 1.74
CA ARG A 144 10.49 32.53 2.27
C ARG A 144 11.62 32.47 1.23
N ASN A 145 11.71 31.36 0.49
CA ASN A 145 12.69 31.18 -0.58
C ASN A 145 12.46 32.22 -1.71
N GLY A 146 11.19 32.49 -2.07
CA GLY A 146 10.82 33.52 -3.03
C GLY A 146 11.23 34.92 -2.58
N ASP A 147 11.02 35.27 -1.31
CA ASP A 147 11.47 36.55 -0.73
C ASP A 147 12.99 36.67 -0.76
N GLN A 148 13.71 35.59 -0.41
CA GLN A 148 15.18 35.56 -0.49
C GLN A 148 15.66 35.74 -1.93
N ARG A 149 15.06 35.02 -2.90
CA ARG A 149 15.38 35.16 -4.32
C ARG A 149 15.19 36.60 -4.79
N LYS A 150 14.10 37.26 -4.38
CA LYS A 150 13.85 38.66 -4.69
C LYS A 150 14.96 39.57 -4.14
N VAL A 151 15.38 39.37 -2.89
CA VAL A 151 16.50 40.12 -2.30
C VAL A 151 17.81 39.92 -3.07
N LEU A 152 18.08 38.70 -3.56
CA LEU A 152 19.28 38.45 -4.36
C LEU A 152 19.23 39.20 -5.69
N LEU A 153 18.09 39.17 -6.38
CA LEU A 153 17.88 39.92 -7.62
C LEU A 153 18.04 41.42 -7.38
N ASP A 154 17.32 41.99 -6.41
CA ASP A 154 17.32 43.44 -6.15
C ASP A 154 18.71 43.99 -5.78
N LYS A 155 19.56 43.19 -5.12
CA LYS A 155 20.88 43.64 -4.64
C LYS A 155 22.03 43.37 -5.60
N PHE A 156 21.99 42.26 -6.33
CA PHE A 156 23.17 41.73 -7.02
C PHE A 156 22.97 41.53 -8.51
N TYR A 157 21.72 41.57 -9.02
CA TYR A 157 21.43 41.44 -10.43
C TYR A 157 21.43 42.81 -11.10
N ASP A 158 22.24 42.94 -12.15
CA ASP A 158 22.25 44.14 -12.99
C ASP A 158 21.34 43.92 -14.20
N CYS A 159 20.16 44.55 -14.18
CA CYS A 159 19.18 44.48 -15.26
C CYS A 159 19.71 45.04 -16.59
N SER A 160 20.74 45.89 -16.58
CA SER A 160 21.30 46.47 -17.81
C SER A 160 22.20 45.48 -18.56
N THR A 161 22.89 44.61 -17.82
CA THR A 161 23.79 43.58 -18.37
C THR A 161 23.17 42.19 -18.37
N GLY A 162 22.08 41.97 -17.62
CA GLY A 162 21.44 40.67 -17.45
C GLY A 162 22.27 39.69 -16.63
N GLN A 163 23.12 40.19 -15.72
CA GLN A 163 24.17 39.43 -15.04
C GLN A 163 24.25 39.77 -13.56
N PHE A 164 24.60 38.79 -12.74
CA PHE A 164 24.92 38.98 -11.32
C PHE A 164 26.38 39.38 -11.07
N ASP A 165 26.66 40.16 -10.03
CA ASP A 165 27.98 40.14 -9.41
C ASP A 165 28.16 38.85 -8.61
N LEU A 166 28.72 37.83 -9.27
CA LEU A 166 28.87 36.48 -8.71
C LEU A 166 29.74 36.43 -7.45
N THR A 167 30.76 37.29 -7.34
CA THR A 167 31.67 37.28 -6.17
C THR A 167 30.96 37.86 -4.95
N THR A 168 30.26 38.98 -5.13
CA THR A 168 29.51 39.61 -4.04
C THR A 168 28.30 38.75 -3.65
N LEU A 169 27.60 38.17 -4.63
CA LEU A 169 26.52 37.22 -4.41
C LEU A 169 26.98 36.03 -3.56
N PHE A 170 28.08 35.38 -3.94
CA PHE A 170 28.62 34.23 -3.19
C PHE A 170 28.90 34.56 -1.73
N LYS A 171 29.58 35.69 -1.48
CA LYS A 171 29.88 36.14 -0.11
C LYS A 171 28.63 36.36 0.72
N TYR A 172 27.62 37.00 0.12
CA TYR A 172 26.35 37.22 0.78
C TYR A 172 25.65 35.90 1.10
N CYS A 173 25.53 35.02 0.11
CA CYS A 173 24.89 33.71 0.27
C CYS A 173 25.56 32.88 1.37
N LYS A 174 26.90 32.92 1.44
CA LYS A 174 27.68 32.25 2.49
C LYS A 174 27.47 32.88 3.87
N ALA A 175 27.50 34.20 3.97
CA ALA A 175 27.32 34.92 5.23
C ALA A 175 25.92 34.70 5.84
N TYR A 176 24.88 34.66 5.00
CA TYR A 176 23.48 34.52 5.43
C TYR A 176 22.95 33.08 5.31
N ARG A 177 23.81 32.11 4.96
CA ARG A 177 23.45 30.69 4.77
C ARG A 177 22.22 30.53 3.88
N VAL A 178 22.24 31.22 2.74
CA VAL A 178 21.15 31.13 1.76
C VAL A 178 21.11 29.70 1.20
N PRO A 179 19.93 29.05 1.14
CA PRO A 179 19.84 27.68 0.64
C PRO A 179 20.33 27.56 -0.81
N PRO A 180 21.08 26.49 -1.18
CA PRO A 180 21.59 26.30 -2.54
C PRO A 180 20.50 26.35 -3.63
N ASP A 181 19.31 25.81 -3.34
CA ASP A 181 18.18 25.84 -4.28
C ASP A 181 17.73 27.27 -4.62
N VAL A 182 17.75 28.18 -3.63
CA VAL A 182 17.41 29.60 -3.84
C VAL A 182 18.48 30.29 -4.68
N ILE A 183 19.75 29.98 -4.45
CA ILE A 183 20.88 30.51 -5.23
C ILE A 183 20.75 30.07 -6.69
N LYS A 184 20.51 28.77 -6.91
CA LYS A 184 20.30 28.19 -8.24
C LYS A 184 19.11 28.81 -8.95
N GLU A 185 17.97 28.95 -8.26
CA GLU A 185 16.78 29.58 -8.82
C GLU A 185 17.00 31.06 -9.17
N ALA A 186 17.77 31.81 -8.36
CA ALA A 186 18.14 33.18 -8.66
C ALA A 186 19.05 33.26 -9.91
N LEU A 187 20.08 32.41 -9.98
CA LEU A 187 21.04 32.37 -11.09
C LEU A 187 20.43 31.96 -12.43
N THR A 188 19.20 31.44 -12.47
CA THR A 188 18.46 31.22 -13.74
C THR A 188 18.23 32.51 -14.54
N ALA A 189 18.19 33.66 -13.86
CA ALA A 189 18.09 34.98 -14.50
C ALA A 189 19.42 35.45 -15.11
N ASP A 190 20.52 34.77 -14.80
CA ASP A 190 21.84 35.06 -15.36
C ASP A 190 22.00 34.35 -16.71
N HIS A 191 22.08 35.14 -17.77
CA HIS A 191 22.14 34.62 -19.12
C HIS A 191 23.54 34.68 -19.73
N ARG A 192 24.59 34.88 -18.91
CA ARG A 192 25.96 34.92 -19.44
C ARG A 192 26.35 33.61 -20.11
N GLU A 193 26.91 33.70 -21.31
CA GLU A 193 27.52 32.55 -21.99
C GLU A 193 29.02 32.43 -21.70
N THR A 194 29.65 33.54 -21.31
CA THR A 194 31.08 33.61 -21.01
C THR A 194 31.30 34.25 -19.65
N LEU A 195 31.99 33.53 -18.76
CA LEU A 195 32.39 34.04 -17.46
C LEU A 195 33.85 34.50 -17.50
N ASN A 196 34.08 35.80 -17.31
CA ASN A 196 35.42 36.35 -17.19
C ASN A 196 35.80 36.53 -15.71
N LEU A 197 36.79 35.78 -15.23
CA LEU A 197 37.28 35.90 -13.84
C LEU A 197 38.54 36.79 -13.79
N PRO A 198 38.56 37.86 -12.98
CA PRO A 198 39.73 38.74 -12.85
C PRO A 198 40.98 38.02 -12.34
N LYS A 199 42.19 38.47 -12.71
CA LYS A 199 43.46 37.83 -12.28
C LYS A 199 43.61 37.60 -10.76
N ARG A 200 42.99 38.45 -9.92
CA ARG A 200 43.05 38.36 -8.45
C ARG A 200 41.75 37.85 -7.81
N TRP A 201 40.91 37.15 -8.59
CA TRP A 201 39.59 36.70 -8.13
C TRP A 201 39.66 35.73 -6.94
N LYS A 202 40.69 34.85 -6.87
CA LYS A 202 40.89 33.93 -5.74
C LYS A 202 40.99 34.69 -4.42
N SER A 203 41.74 35.79 -4.38
CA SER A 203 41.82 36.67 -3.20
C SER A 203 40.49 37.37 -2.89
N SER A 204 39.70 37.69 -3.92
CA SER A 204 38.38 38.28 -3.73
C SER A 204 37.38 37.30 -3.10
N VAL A 205 37.38 36.02 -3.50
CA VAL A 205 36.48 34.97 -2.97
C VAL A 205 37.01 34.34 -1.67
N GLY A 206 38.33 34.36 -1.49
CA GLY A 206 39.09 33.66 -0.45
C GLY A 206 39.51 32.28 -0.94
N ASP A 207 40.80 31.95 -0.82
CA ASP A 207 41.40 30.74 -1.41
C ASP A 207 40.71 29.45 -0.97
N ALA A 208 40.33 29.35 0.31
CA ALA A 208 39.62 28.19 0.86
C ALA A 208 38.19 28.01 0.30
N ASN A 209 37.62 29.05 -0.33
CA ASN A 209 36.24 29.06 -0.82
C ASN A 209 36.14 28.86 -2.33
N VAL A 210 37.27 28.73 -3.02
CA VAL A 210 37.35 28.64 -4.48
C VAL A 210 36.56 27.45 -5.02
N GLY A 211 36.72 26.26 -4.40
CA GLY A 211 35.97 25.06 -4.80
C GLY A 211 34.45 25.24 -4.65
N GLU A 212 34.00 25.69 -3.47
CA GLU A 212 32.58 25.93 -3.16
C GLU A 212 31.95 26.98 -4.08
N PHE A 213 32.70 28.01 -4.48
CA PHE A 213 32.26 29.01 -5.45
C PHE A 213 31.94 28.38 -6.80
N PHE A 214 32.83 27.50 -7.30
CA PHE A 214 32.57 26.83 -8.58
C PHE A 214 31.39 25.86 -8.49
N GLU A 215 31.30 25.07 -7.41
CA GLU A 215 30.22 24.10 -7.22
C GLU A 215 28.85 24.76 -7.01
N THR A 216 28.80 25.90 -6.33
CA THR A 216 27.52 26.54 -5.97
C THR A 216 27.07 27.56 -7.01
N ILE A 217 28.00 28.40 -7.50
CA ILE A 217 27.66 29.54 -8.36
C ILE A 217 27.88 29.19 -9.82
N VAL A 218 29.08 28.75 -10.18
CA VAL A 218 29.43 28.54 -11.59
C VAL A 218 28.66 27.38 -12.20
N ALA A 219 28.52 26.27 -11.46
CA ALA A 219 27.71 25.12 -11.90
C ALA A 219 26.20 25.42 -12.00
N ALA A 220 25.72 26.48 -11.36
CA ALA A 220 24.32 26.90 -11.40
C ALA A 220 23.98 27.87 -12.53
N LEU A 221 24.97 28.32 -13.31
CA LEU A 221 24.76 29.21 -14.46
C LEU A 221 24.22 28.40 -15.66
N PRO A 222 22.99 28.65 -16.13
CA PRO A 222 22.31 27.75 -17.08
C PRO A 222 22.88 27.78 -18.50
N ASN A 223 23.45 28.92 -18.91
CA ASN A 223 23.87 29.16 -20.30
C ASN A 223 25.40 29.25 -20.46
N LEU A 224 26.16 28.91 -19.42
CA LEU A 224 27.61 29.09 -19.42
C LEU A 224 28.28 28.11 -20.41
N LYS A 225 28.92 28.65 -21.44
CA LYS A 225 29.63 27.89 -22.49
C LYS A 225 31.15 28.01 -22.40
N SER A 226 31.65 29.10 -21.82
CA SER A 226 33.09 29.31 -21.70
C SER A 226 33.47 30.09 -20.45
N ILE A 227 34.68 29.84 -19.95
CA ILE A 227 35.28 30.59 -18.85
C ILE A 227 36.60 31.18 -19.36
N THR A 228 36.83 32.46 -19.09
CA THR A 228 38.07 33.17 -19.45
C THR A 228 38.67 33.81 -18.21
N GLY A 229 39.99 34.04 -18.24
CA GLY A 229 40.68 34.82 -17.20
C GLY A 229 41.77 34.07 -16.45
N PRO A 230 41.47 33.21 -15.46
CA PRO A 230 42.42 32.87 -14.41
C PRO A 230 43.34 31.72 -14.76
N PHE A 231 43.01 30.98 -15.81
CA PHE A 231 43.84 29.91 -16.34
C PHE A 231 44.71 30.50 -17.45
N THR A 232 46.01 30.28 -17.34
CA THR A 232 46.99 30.73 -18.33
C THR A 232 46.99 29.83 -19.58
N SER A 233 46.56 28.58 -19.42
CA SER A 233 46.49 27.57 -20.47
C SER A 233 45.59 26.38 -20.05
N ILE A 234 45.36 25.42 -20.95
CA ILE A 234 44.53 24.24 -20.65
C ILE A 234 45.22 23.34 -19.63
N GLU A 235 46.54 23.20 -19.71
CA GLU A 235 47.33 22.44 -18.74
C GLU A 235 47.31 23.05 -17.33
N ASP A 236 47.28 24.38 -17.21
CA ASP A 236 47.12 25.06 -15.93
C ASP A 236 45.74 24.76 -15.30
N CYS A 237 44.68 24.81 -16.10
CA CYS A 237 43.33 24.42 -15.65
C CYS A 237 43.28 22.94 -15.21
N TYR A 238 43.89 22.04 -15.98
CA TYR A 238 43.97 20.61 -15.65
C TYR A 238 44.77 20.35 -14.36
N ILE A 239 45.89 21.04 -14.15
CA ILE A 239 46.69 20.91 -12.93
C ILE A 239 45.85 21.30 -11.71
N GLN A 240 45.09 22.39 -11.79
CA GLN A 240 44.20 22.83 -10.71
C GLN A 240 43.05 21.83 -10.47
N TYR A 241 42.50 21.23 -11.53
CA TYR A 241 41.54 20.13 -11.42
C TYR A 241 42.13 18.92 -10.68
N LYS A 242 43.34 18.48 -11.04
CA LYS A 242 43.99 17.32 -10.39
C LYS A 242 44.36 17.57 -8.93
N ARG A 243 44.46 18.84 -8.52
CA ARG A 243 44.65 19.25 -7.12
C ARG A 243 43.35 19.38 -6.33
N GLY A 244 42.19 19.22 -6.98
CA GLY A 244 40.87 19.42 -6.36
C GLY A 244 40.52 20.89 -6.12
N GLU A 245 41.26 21.84 -6.70
CA GLU A 245 40.96 23.27 -6.59
C GLU A 245 39.81 23.68 -7.50
N VAL A 246 39.62 22.95 -8.61
CA VAL A 246 38.65 23.26 -9.66
C VAL A 246 37.82 22.00 -9.96
N PRO A 247 36.48 22.08 -9.98
CA PRO A 247 35.63 20.96 -10.35
C PRO A 247 35.83 20.51 -11.81
N ARG A 248 35.44 19.27 -12.10
CA ARG A 248 35.57 18.71 -13.46
C ARG A 248 34.76 19.51 -14.48
N GLU A 249 33.56 19.94 -14.12
CA GLU A 249 32.65 20.70 -14.96
C GLU A 249 33.30 22.01 -15.44
N VAL A 250 34.11 22.64 -14.61
CA VAL A 250 34.85 23.86 -14.98
C VAL A 250 35.94 23.57 -16.00
N LEU A 251 36.65 22.44 -15.86
CA LEU A 251 37.62 22.00 -16.86
C LEU A 251 36.93 21.71 -18.21
N GLU A 252 35.75 21.08 -18.18
CA GLU A 252 34.95 20.79 -19.38
C GLU A 252 34.53 22.07 -20.10
N ILE A 253 33.97 23.05 -19.36
CA ILE A 253 33.58 24.37 -19.90
C ILE A 253 34.79 25.14 -20.43
N TYR A 254 35.92 25.11 -19.73
CA TYR A 254 37.13 25.80 -20.17
C TYR A 254 37.68 25.20 -21.47
N CYS A 255 37.73 23.87 -21.58
CA CYS A 255 38.15 23.17 -22.79
C CYS A 255 37.20 23.42 -23.97
N ALA A 256 35.88 23.40 -23.73
CA ALA A 256 34.87 23.66 -24.75
C ALA A 256 35.05 25.03 -25.42
N GLY A 257 35.49 26.04 -24.66
CA GLY A 257 35.74 27.39 -25.15
C GLY A 257 37.00 27.59 -26.01
N SER A 258 37.84 26.55 -26.21
CA SER A 258 39.14 26.75 -26.89
C SER A 258 39.02 27.13 -28.37
N GLY A 259 37.97 26.68 -29.07
CA GLY A 259 37.73 26.94 -30.50
C GLY A 259 38.80 26.41 -31.46
N LYS A 260 39.77 25.62 -31.00
CA LYS A 260 40.88 25.13 -31.82
C LYS A 260 40.53 23.82 -32.52
N THR A 261 40.84 23.71 -33.80
CA THR A 261 40.69 22.46 -34.57
C THR A 261 41.90 21.52 -34.48
N THR A 262 43.03 22.05 -34.04
CA THR A 262 44.29 21.32 -33.85
C THR A 262 44.81 21.54 -32.43
N TYR A 263 45.08 20.45 -31.73
CA TYR A 263 45.78 20.48 -30.45
C TYR A 263 47.26 20.16 -30.66
N GLN A 264 48.14 20.98 -30.09
CA GLN A 264 49.58 20.73 -30.11
C GLN A 264 50.10 20.65 -28.68
N LEU A 265 50.66 19.50 -28.31
CA LEU A 265 51.40 19.33 -27.08
C LEU A 265 52.78 19.98 -27.25
N THR A 266 53.05 21.03 -26.50
CA THR A 266 54.36 21.70 -26.54
C THR A 266 55.32 21.08 -25.52
N LYS A 267 56.62 21.20 -25.76
CA LYS A 267 57.65 20.83 -24.78
C LYS A 267 57.44 21.50 -23.42
N ASN A 268 57.02 22.77 -23.42
CA ASN A 268 56.69 23.51 -22.22
C ASN A 268 55.53 22.85 -21.45
N THR A 269 54.44 22.50 -22.15
CA THR A 269 53.30 21.79 -21.56
C THR A 269 53.71 20.47 -20.91
N SER A 270 54.53 19.66 -21.60
CA SER A 270 55.06 18.41 -21.04
C SER A 270 55.90 18.66 -19.77
N SER A 271 56.81 19.63 -19.80
CA SER A 271 57.64 19.97 -18.63
C SER A 271 56.80 20.47 -17.46
N THR A 272 55.79 21.32 -17.69
CA THR A 272 54.89 21.83 -16.64
C THR A 272 54.11 20.70 -15.96
N LEU A 273 53.54 19.77 -16.73
CA LEU A 273 52.82 18.61 -16.19
C LEU A 273 53.74 17.70 -15.37
N GLN A 274 54.94 17.43 -15.89
CA GLN A 274 55.94 16.61 -15.19
C GLN A 274 56.42 17.26 -13.89
N SER A 275 56.69 18.57 -13.89
CA SER A 275 57.03 19.32 -12.68
C SER A 275 55.91 19.31 -11.63
N ALA A 276 54.65 19.17 -12.08
CA ALA A 276 53.50 18.99 -11.19
C ALA A 276 53.28 17.52 -10.76
N GLY A 277 54.13 16.58 -11.19
CA GLY A 277 53.99 15.15 -10.88
C GLY A 277 52.86 14.44 -11.64
N LEU A 278 52.39 15.01 -12.76
CA LEU A 278 51.26 14.50 -13.54
C LEU A 278 51.71 13.78 -14.82
N SER A 279 50.94 12.78 -15.24
CA SER A 279 51.17 12.03 -16.47
C SER A 279 50.70 12.79 -17.71
N VAL A 280 51.58 12.94 -18.70
CA VAL A 280 51.22 13.52 -20.02
C VAL A 280 50.21 12.64 -20.74
N SER A 281 50.32 11.31 -20.63
CA SER A 281 49.37 10.37 -21.25
C SER A 281 47.97 10.53 -20.66
N GLU A 282 47.87 10.61 -19.34
CA GLU A 282 46.60 10.82 -18.64
C GLU A 282 45.99 12.19 -18.98
N TYR A 283 46.82 13.23 -19.04
CA TYR A 283 46.41 14.56 -19.45
C TYR A 283 45.79 14.55 -20.86
N LEU A 284 46.47 13.95 -21.84
CA LEU A 284 45.97 13.85 -23.22
C LEU A 284 44.66 13.06 -23.28
N ALA A 285 44.59 11.92 -22.59
CA ALA A 285 43.40 11.09 -22.53
C ALA A 285 42.20 11.82 -21.88
N THR A 286 42.47 12.73 -20.94
CA THR A 286 41.43 13.51 -20.25
C THR A 286 41.00 14.73 -21.05
N VAL A 287 41.95 15.51 -21.57
CA VAL A 287 41.69 16.83 -22.15
C VAL A 287 41.22 16.75 -23.59
N ILE A 288 41.80 15.88 -24.43
CA ILE A 288 41.43 15.82 -25.85
C ILE A 288 39.94 15.56 -26.07
N PRO A 289 39.29 14.63 -25.33
CA PRO A 289 37.84 14.44 -25.45
C PRO A 289 37.01 15.69 -25.13
N LEU A 290 37.50 16.57 -24.25
CA LEU A 290 36.82 17.80 -23.82
C LEU A 290 36.98 18.95 -24.81
N LEU A 291 37.77 18.78 -25.88
CA LEU A 291 37.98 19.80 -26.92
C LEU A 291 37.09 19.47 -28.14
N PRO A 292 35.86 20.01 -28.23
CA PRO A 292 34.83 19.56 -29.18
C PRO A 292 35.17 19.84 -30.65
N GLU A 293 36.02 20.82 -30.93
CA GLU A 293 36.39 21.18 -32.30
C GLU A 293 37.69 20.51 -32.77
N VAL A 294 38.45 19.89 -31.87
CA VAL A 294 39.75 19.28 -32.22
C VAL A 294 39.53 18.04 -33.07
N MET A 295 40.20 18.02 -34.24
CA MET A 295 40.23 16.91 -35.20
C MET A 295 41.66 16.40 -35.44
N SER A 296 42.67 17.16 -35.01
CA SER A 296 44.09 16.87 -35.21
C SER A 296 44.85 17.03 -33.90
N VAL A 297 45.65 16.03 -33.52
CA VAL A 297 46.51 16.08 -32.33
C VAL A 297 47.96 15.91 -32.75
N SER A 298 48.80 16.88 -32.42
CA SER A 298 50.24 16.83 -32.62
C SER A 298 50.94 16.75 -31.26
N VAL A 299 51.82 15.77 -31.12
CA VAL A 299 52.71 15.60 -29.97
C VAL A 299 54.16 15.79 -30.40
N TYR A 300 54.37 16.60 -31.43
CA TYR A 300 55.65 16.85 -32.09
C TYR A 300 56.79 17.17 -31.12
N GLU A 301 57.94 16.53 -31.31
CA GLU A 301 59.16 16.73 -30.49
C GLU A 301 58.96 16.57 -28.98
N SER A 302 58.00 15.73 -28.58
CA SER A 302 57.74 15.44 -27.16
C SER A 302 58.47 14.18 -26.67
N ASN A 303 58.70 14.13 -25.35
CA ASN A 303 59.34 13.00 -24.67
C ASN A 303 58.36 11.86 -24.31
N ILE A 304 57.20 11.77 -24.98
CA ILE A 304 56.24 10.71 -24.69
C ILE A 304 56.81 9.35 -25.10
N THR A 305 56.48 8.33 -24.33
CA THR A 305 56.98 6.95 -24.53
C THR A 305 55.89 5.98 -24.99
N THR A 306 54.61 6.38 -24.88
CA THR A 306 53.45 5.56 -25.18
C THR A 306 52.37 6.35 -25.94
N LEU A 307 51.57 5.64 -26.73
CA LEU A 307 50.39 6.13 -27.44
C LEU A 307 49.08 5.63 -26.84
N ASP A 308 49.08 5.05 -25.64
CA ASP A 308 47.86 4.49 -25.02
C ASP A 308 46.70 5.50 -24.88
N TRP A 309 47.03 6.79 -24.70
CA TRP A 309 46.06 7.88 -24.64
C TRP A 309 45.23 8.05 -25.91
N CYS A 310 45.71 7.59 -27.07
CA CYS A 310 44.99 7.76 -28.34
C CYS A 310 43.94 6.66 -28.61
N ALA A 311 44.09 5.49 -27.99
CA ALA A 311 43.27 4.31 -28.28
C ALA A 311 41.77 4.52 -28.00
N GLY A 312 41.44 5.37 -27.03
CA GLY A 312 40.06 5.68 -26.62
C GLY A 312 39.51 7.00 -27.15
N LEU A 313 40.20 7.67 -28.07
CA LEU A 313 39.76 8.97 -28.58
C LEU A 313 38.55 8.83 -29.51
N SER A 314 37.75 9.90 -29.55
CA SER A 314 36.59 10.02 -30.43
C SER A 314 36.94 9.88 -31.91
N ASP A 315 36.03 9.30 -32.69
CA ASP A 315 36.11 9.13 -34.14
C ASP A 315 36.23 10.47 -34.90
N ARG A 316 36.02 11.61 -34.23
CA ARG A 316 36.31 12.95 -34.75
C ARG A 316 37.80 13.19 -35.00
N ILE A 317 38.68 12.55 -34.23
CA ILE A 317 40.12 12.71 -34.36
C ILE A 317 40.60 11.93 -35.59
N THR A 318 40.96 12.68 -36.64
CA THR A 318 41.31 12.12 -37.94
C THR A 318 42.81 12.19 -38.24
N ARG A 319 43.57 12.98 -37.46
CA ARG A 319 44.99 13.20 -37.68
C ARG A 319 45.77 13.10 -36.37
N ILE A 320 46.81 12.29 -36.37
CA ILE A 320 47.79 12.19 -35.29
C ILE A 320 49.18 12.50 -35.85
N ASP A 321 49.89 13.43 -35.24
CA ASP A 321 51.26 13.77 -35.59
C ASP A 321 52.20 13.43 -34.43
N ILE A 322 53.09 12.49 -34.68
CA ILE A 322 54.09 11.94 -33.74
C ILE A 322 55.51 12.11 -34.29
N SER A 323 55.71 13.04 -35.23
CA SER A 323 57.04 13.43 -35.69
C SER A 323 57.91 13.95 -34.53
N GLY A 324 59.20 13.69 -34.57
CA GLY A 324 60.14 14.09 -33.53
C GLY A 324 60.03 13.34 -32.20
N CYS A 325 59.28 12.22 -32.13
CA CYS A 325 59.11 11.44 -30.90
C CYS A 325 59.92 10.11 -30.94
N PRO A 326 61.23 10.11 -30.61
CA PRO A 326 62.10 8.94 -30.76
C PRO A 326 61.82 7.81 -29.75
N ASN A 327 61.09 8.10 -28.68
CA ASN A 327 60.89 7.13 -27.58
C ASN A 327 59.62 6.28 -27.71
N ILE A 328 58.82 6.49 -28.76
CA ILE A 328 57.59 5.72 -29.01
C ILE A 328 57.96 4.38 -29.65
N LYS A 329 57.91 3.31 -28.86
CA LYS A 329 58.25 1.94 -29.31
C LYS A 329 57.06 1.09 -29.71
N ASP A 330 55.86 1.46 -29.28
CA ASP A 330 54.63 0.73 -29.60
C ASP A 330 53.64 1.66 -30.31
N CYS A 331 53.32 1.33 -31.56
CA CYS A 331 52.38 2.06 -32.39
C CYS A 331 51.03 1.35 -32.55
N THR A 332 50.85 0.19 -31.92
CA THR A 332 49.59 -0.57 -31.99
C THR A 332 48.37 0.17 -31.45
N PRO A 333 48.46 1.14 -30.49
CA PRO A 333 47.30 1.93 -30.09
C PRO A 333 46.62 2.69 -31.23
N LEU A 334 47.37 3.09 -32.28
CA LEU A 334 46.81 3.79 -33.45
C LEU A 334 45.80 2.93 -34.22
N LEU A 335 45.94 1.60 -34.18
CA LEU A 335 45.00 0.68 -34.84
C LEU A 335 43.60 0.67 -34.21
N LYS A 336 43.49 1.11 -32.95
CA LYS A 336 42.22 1.14 -32.22
C LYS A 336 41.38 2.37 -32.55
N MET A 337 41.99 3.39 -33.17
CA MET A 337 41.32 4.63 -33.54
C MET A 337 40.48 4.46 -34.81
N LYS A 338 39.15 4.42 -34.67
CA LYS A 338 38.24 4.21 -35.82
C LYS A 338 38.17 5.41 -36.77
N GLY A 339 38.33 6.62 -36.25
CA GLY A 339 38.26 7.87 -37.02
C GLY A 339 39.54 8.28 -37.72
N LEU A 340 40.66 7.60 -37.45
CA LEU A 340 41.98 8.01 -37.91
C LEU A 340 42.08 7.92 -39.44
N LYS A 341 42.60 8.98 -40.08
CA LYS A 341 42.80 9.07 -41.53
C LYS A 341 44.24 9.37 -41.92
N LYS A 342 44.99 10.04 -41.05
CA LYS A 342 46.37 10.41 -41.32
C LYS A 342 47.24 10.31 -40.07
N VAL A 343 48.41 9.72 -40.21
CA VAL A 343 49.49 9.72 -39.21
C VAL A 343 50.67 10.44 -39.81
N TYR A 344 51.28 11.37 -39.10
CA TYR A 344 52.58 11.93 -39.44
C TYR A 344 53.63 11.37 -38.49
N ARG A 345 54.72 10.86 -39.06
CA ARG A 345 55.91 10.42 -38.34
C ARG A 345 57.10 10.72 -39.22
N ASP A 346 58.25 10.98 -38.61
CA ASP A 346 59.49 11.15 -39.35
C ASP A 346 59.84 9.85 -40.10
N ASP A 347 60.51 9.99 -41.24
CA ASP A 347 60.99 8.87 -42.03
C ASP A 347 62.13 8.18 -41.27
N THR A 348 61.76 7.27 -40.37
CA THR A 348 62.67 6.52 -39.52
C THR A 348 62.66 5.05 -39.92
N ASN A 349 63.82 4.39 -39.84
CA ASN A 349 63.97 2.93 -39.95
C ASN A 349 63.38 2.19 -38.73
N ASP A 350 62.42 2.79 -38.03
CA ASP A 350 61.84 2.26 -36.81
C ASP A 350 60.90 1.09 -37.14
N LEU A 351 61.27 -0.11 -36.66
CA LEU A 351 60.51 -1.34 -36.86
C LEU A 351 59.07 -1.23 -36.37
N SER A 352 58.85 -0.46 -35.29
CA SER A 352 57.54 -0.35 -34.66
C SER A 352 56.48 0.19 -35.61
N ILE A 353 56.75 1.26 -36.36
CA ILE A 353 55.77 1.81 -37.30
C ILE A 353 55.64 0.95 -38.55
N GLN A 354 56.71 0.29 -39.01
CA GLN A 354 56.67 -0.55 -40.22
C GLN A 354 55.76 -1.76 -40.02
N GLU A 355 55.77 -2.36 -38.82
CA GLU A 355 54.88 -3.46 -38.45
C GLU A 355 53.39 -3.06 -38.51
N VAL A 356 53.08 -1.82 -38.12
CA VAL A 356 51.70 -1.32 -38.08
C VAL A 356 51.28 -0.65 -39.39
N LYS A 357 52.22 -0.14 -40.20
CA LYS A 357 51.97 0.64 -41.42
C LYS A 357 51.10 -0.12 -42.43
N GLY A 358 51.37 -1.42 -42.61
CA GLY A 358 50.55 -2.27 -43.49
C GLY A 358 49.11 -2.42 -43.01
N GLN A 359 48.92 -2.52 -41.69
CA GLN A 359 47.59 -2.62 -41.08
C GLN A 359 46.84 -1.29 -41.13
N LEU A 360 47.52 -0.16 -40.86
CA LEU A 360 46.95 1.19 -40.98
C LEU A 360 46.48 1.47 -42.41
N LYS A 361 47.28 1.12 -43.42
CA LYS A 361 46.89 1.25 -44.84
C LYS A 361 45.66 0.41 -45.21
N LYS A 362 45.54 -0.81 -44.67
CA LYS A 362 44.34 -1.66 -44.87
C LYS A 362 43.08 -1.01 -44.28
N HIS A 363 43.21 -0.20 -43.25
CA HIS A 363 42.12 0.58 -42.65
C HIS A 363 41.91 1.95 -43.32
N GLY A 364 42.57 2.23 -44.45
CA GLY A 364 42.44 3.49 -45.19
C GLY A 364 43.19 4.67 -44.58
N VAL A 365 44.12 4.43 -43.64
CA VAL A 365 44.94 5.47 -43.00
C VAL A 365 46.18 5.76 -43.84
N ALA A 366 46.44 7.03 -44.14
CA ALA A 366 47.68 7.50 -44.72
C ALA A 366 48.76 7.65 -43.63
N VAL A 367 49.95 7.07 -43.83
CA VAL A 367 51.10 7.16 -42.91
C VAL A 367 52.28 7.76 -43.66
#